data_AF-A0A842SYP7-F1
#
_entry.id   AF-A0A842SYP7-F1
#
_cell.length_a   1.000
_cell.length_b   1.000
_cell.length_c   1.000
_cell.angle_alpha   90.00
_cell.angle_beta   90.00
_cell.angle_gamma   90.00
#
_symmetry.space_group_name_H-M   'P 1'
#
loop_
_entity.id
_entity.type
_entity.pdbx_description
1 polymer ?
#
loop_
_entity_poly.entity_id
_entity_poly.type
_entity_poly.pdbx_seq_one_letter_code
_entity_poly.pdbx_strand_id
1 'polypeptide(L)'
;MAARKSLIGWTDAFLFLLIILNVLDFSEVIGAELDYVKKLISWTLLGYVLYRASPTKVFFGRRKEDLDILLIVSYFLLIVKNLISYADIAAETASPFLQPFYQHLIRHHASYELWTFGVGILLLIGIGVYVARQEPFLKRSVMGVLHEEGVPEKRLAERFSMTLLVLFGFFLFVFNMMMEWLAIAVDATIILLGLLFYSVFVVRHRLSVHRFLDRAGNVGNEFYRSFIDHFRYKETFLLGIVGLLVLHLLTDIGNFLIPYLTAVRDQLYFGFLGAGHEHVWAALAHDWASLTGVVSKASLIVVFLANNIGYTLLFISPAIIWYHLYHRRHPSMRRPLLILFLSCLPALLLTPLFRISRLDTTNIIGVDVQTHSMIGHAAPVTISAGVVVMACALMCAWYHRHRLFKEVQKLWVGASIVFFAVYTWLYFIDIVTYYQDVVFGTVKAGQWLLAAVFFVFMALTILFYIGGFLLLPYELGRRPQHGEHKRKPF
;
A
#
# COMPACT_ATOMS: atom_id res chain seq x y z
N MET A 1 -2.12 -45.51 -6.47
CA MET A 1 -1.32 -44.28 -6.27
C MET A 1 -0.75 -43.87 -7.61
N ALA A 2 -1.46 -43.02 -8.35
CA ALA A 2 -0.95 -42.48 -9.60
C ALA A 2 0.18 -41.49 -9.27
N ALA A 3 1.35 -41.69 -9.87
CA ALA A 3 2.48 -40.78 -9.76
C ALA A 3 2.06 -39.40 -10.29
N ARG A 4 1.71 -38.49 -9.37
CA ARG A 4 1.54 -37.08 -9.65
C ARG A 4 2.95 -36.56 -9.95
N LYS A 5 3.39 -36.66 -11.22
CA LYS A 5 4.59 -35.98 -11.68
C LYS A 5 4.42 -34.51 -11.31
N SER A 6 5.11 -34.06 -10.27
CA SER A 6 5.25 -32.65 -9.94
C SER A 6 6.14 -32.05 -11.02
N LEU A 7 5.59 -31.80 -12.21
CA LEU A 7 6.14 -30.75 -13.04
C LEU A 7 6.01 -29.49 -12.20
N ILE A 8 7.13 -29.03 -11.65
CA ILE A 8 7.28 -27.64 -11.22
C ILE A 8 6.80 -26.82 -12.41
N GLY A 9 5.65 -26.16 -12.26
CA GLY A 9 5.10 -25.37 -13.35
C GLY A 9 6.07 -24.23 -13.65
N TRP A 10 6.08 -23.74 -14.89
CA TRP A 10 6.87 -22.54 -15.23
C TRP A 10 6.62 -21.39 -14.23
N THR A 11 5.38 -21.26 -13.72
CA THR A 11 5.00 -20.32 -12.66
C THR A 11 5.83 -20.46 -11.39
N ASP A 12 6.07 -21.69 -10.94
CA ASP A 12 6.78 -21.97 -9.69
C ASP A 12 8.27 -21.67 -9.86
N ALA A 13 8.83 -21.97 -11.04
CA ALA A 13 10.20 -21.62 -11.39
C ALA A 13 10.41 -20.09 -11.46
N PHE A 14 9.47 -19.35 -12.05
CA PHE A 14 9.51 -17.88 -12.08
C PHE A 14 9.38 -17.26 -10.68
N LEU A 15 8.47 -17.78 -9.85
CA LEU A 15 8.33 -17.33 -8.47
C LEU A 15 9.60 -17.60 -7.66
N PHE A 16 10.20 -18.77 -7.83
CA PHE A 16 11.46 -19.11 -7.16
C PHE A 16 12.61 -18.21 -7.61
N LEU A 17 12.71 -17.92 -8.92
CA LEU A 17 13.70 -16.98 -9.45
C LEU A 17 13.50 -15.58 -8.89
N LEU A 18 12.26 -15.08 -8.84
CA LEU A 18 11.94 -13.79 -8.23
C LEU A 18 12.33 -13.76 -6.75
N ILE A 19 12.05 -14.82 -5.99
CA ILE A 19 12.46 -14.90 -4.59
C ILE A 19 13.99 -14.78 -4.45
N ILE A 20 14.76 -15.47 -5.30
CA ILE A 20 16.23 -15.38 -5.30
C ILE A 20 16.69 -13.97 -5.64
N LEU A 21 16.17 -13.38 -6.72
CA LEU A 21 16.52 -12.03 -7.14
C LEU A 21 16.24 -11.03 -6.01
N ASN A 22 15.09 -11.16 -5.34
CA ASN A 22 14.68 -10.27 -4.27
C ASN A 22 15.56 -10.41 -3.01
N VAL A 23 16.08 -11.60 -2.71
CA VAL A 23 17.05 -11.81 -1.62
C VAL A 23 18.41 -11.21 -1.96
N LEU A 24 18.87 -11.39 -3.20
CA LEU A 24 20.16 -10.84 -3.65
C LEU A 24 20.10 -9.31 -3.73
N ASP A 25 18.97 -8.75 -4.16
CA ASP A 25 18.70 -7.32 -4.19
C ASP A 25 18.64 -6.73 -2.78
N PHE A 26 17.92 -7.38 -1.85
CA PHE A 26 17.93 -7.01 -0.44
C PHE A 26 19.33 -6.98 0.17
N SER A 27 20.23 -7.83 -0.33
CA SER A 27 21.61 -7.92 0.13
C SER A 27 22.56 -6.94 -0.61
N GLU A 28 22.01 -6.07 -1.47
CA GLU A 28 22.74 -5.14 -2.33
C GLU A 28 23.80 -5.83 -3.23
N VAL A 29 23.60 -7.11 -3.56
CA VAL A 29 24.52 -7.92 -4.38
C VAL A 29 24.22 -7.78 -5.87
N ILE A 30 22.98 -7.41 -6.21
CA ILE A 30 22.51 -7.27 -7.59
C ILE A 30 22.99 -5.95 -8.20
N GLY A 31 23.64 -6.02 -9.36
CA GLY A 31 23.94 -4.83 -10.16
C GLY A 31 22.70 -4.29 -10.88
N ALA A 32 22.73 -3.02 -11.28
CA ALA A 32 21.62 -2.30 -11.91
C ALA A 32 20.97 -3.03 -13.12
N GLU A 33 21.74 -3.84 -13.87
CA GLU A 33 21.21 -4.64 -14.97
C GLU A 33 20.22 -5.72 -14.53
N LEU A 34 20.60 -6.46 -13.51
CA LEU A 34 19.80 -7.53 -12.97
C LEU A 34 18.60 -6.97 -12.19
N ASP A 35 18.74 -5.79 -11.56
CA ASP A 35 17.62 -5.05 -10.97
C ASP A 35 16.60 -4.64 -12.04
N TYR A 36 17.05 -4.13 -13.19
CA TYR A 36 16.16 -3.81 -14.31
C TYR A 36 15.40 -5.03 -14.84
N VAL A 37 16.11 -6.15 -15.06
CA VAL A 37 15.49 -7.40 -15.51
C VAL A 37 14.47 -7.91 -14.48
N LYS A 38 14.81 -7.85 -13.19
CA LYS A 38 13.91 -8.20 -12.09
C LYS A 38 12.62 -7.38 -12.17
N LYS A 39 12.70 -6.06 -12.38
CA LYS A 39 11.52 -5.19 -12.49
C LYS A 39 10.66 -5.49 -13.70
N LEU A 40 11.28 -5.75 -14.85
CA LEU A 40 10.55 -6.14 -16.06
C LEU A 40 9.78 -7.46 -15.85
N ILE A 41 10.40 -8.44 -15.18
CA ILE A 41 9.76 -9.70 -14.81
C ILE A 41 8.60 -9.44 -13.83
N SER A 42 8.81 -8.62 -12.80
CA SER A 42 7.78 -8.26 -11.81
C SER A 42 6.57 -7.58 -12.47
N TRP A 43 6.79 -6.62 -13.36
CA TRP A 43 5.70 -5.95 -14.10
C TRP A 43 4.98 -6.89 -15.06
N THR A 44 5.71 -7.77 -15.74
CA THR A 44 5.11 -8.79 -16.62
C THR A 44 4.24 -9.76 -15.82
N LEU A 45 4.73 -10.22 -14.66
CA LEU A 45 3.99 -11.10 -13.77
C LEU A 45 2.72 -10.40 -13.23
N LEU A 46 2.80 -9.11 -12.92
CA LEU A 46 1.65 -8.32 -12.51
C LEU A 46 0.60 -8.23 -13.61
N GLY A 47 1.02 -7.92 -14.84
CA GLY A 47 0.13 -7.93 -16.01
C GLY A 47 -0.57 -9.28 -16.15
N TYR A 48 0.16 -10.38 -15.96
CA TYR A 48 -0.41 -11.73 -15.98
C TYR A 48 -1.38 -12.00 -14.81
N VAL A 49 -1.07 -11.58 -13.59
CA VAL A 49 -1.96 -11.70 -12.42
C VAL A 49 -3.25 -10.92 -12.63
N LEU A 50 -3.16 -9.69 -13.15
CA LEU A 50 -4.31 -8.87 -13.52
C LEU A 50 -5.14 -9.54 -14.63
N TYR A 51 -4.50 -10.09 -15.65
CA TYR A 51 -5.19 -10.83 -16.71
C TYR A 51 -5.96 -12.05 -16.15
N ARG A 52 -5.36 -12.80 -15.22
CA ARG A 52 -6.00 -13.93 -14.53
C ARG A 52 -7.13 -13.50 -13.60
N ALA A 53 -6.99 -12.33 -12.98
CA ALA A 53 -8.03 -11.70 -12.19
C ALA A 53 -9.25 -11.26 -13.03
N SER A 54 -9.02 -10.93 -14.31
CA SER A 54 -10.01 -10.49 -15.29
C SER A 54 -10.76 -9.22 -14.85
N PRO A 55 -10.19 -8.01 -15.09
CA PRO A 55 -10.81 -6.75 -14.72
C PRO A 55 -12.24 -6.60 -15.26
N THR A 56 -12.51 -7.06 -16.48
CA THR A 56 -13.88 -7.07 -17.05
C THR A 56 -14.86 -7.91 -16.24
N LYS A 57 -14.44 -9.04 -15.67
CA LYS A 57 -15.27 -9.83 -14.75
C LYS A 57 -15.56 -9.06 -13.46
N VAL A 58 -14.65 -8.18 -13.02
CA VAL A 58 -14.88 -7.30 -11.86
C VAL A 58 -15.86 -6.19 -12.21
N PHE A 59 -15.62 -5.48 -13.31
CA PHE A 59 -16.40 -4.30 -13.69
C PHE A 59 -17.79 -4.62 -14.18
N PHE A 60 -17.93 -5.67 -15.00
CA PHE A 60 -19.15 -5.97 -15.75
C PHE A 60 -19.76 -7.34 -15.38
N GLY A 61 -19.03 -8.16 -14.61
CA GLY A 61 -19.46 -9.49 -14.16
C GLY A 61 -19.18 -10.61 -15.16
N ARG A 62 -18.70 -10.29 -16.37
CA ARG A 62 -18.35 -11.25 -17.42
C ARG A 62 -16.90 -11.04 -17.87
N ARG A 63 -16.16 -12.14 -18.01
CA ARG A 63 -14.80 -12.14 -18.54
C ARG A 63 -14.81 -11.93 -20.05
N LYS A 64 -14.03 -10.96 -20.53
CA LYS A 64 -13.75 -10.68 -21.94
C LYS A 64 -12.24 -10.56 -22.11
N GLU A 65 -11.61 -11.61 -22.61
CA GLU A 65 -10.15 -11.75 -22.63
C GLU A 65 -9.47 -10.63 -23.43
N ASP A 66 -10.02 -10.28 -24.59
CA ASP A 66 -9.47 -9.21 -25.44
C ASP A 66 -9.53 -7.84 -24.76
N LEU A 67 -10.65 -7.53 -24.08
CA LEU A 67 -10.80 -6.29 -23.32
C LEU A 67 -9.90 -6.27 -22.08
N ASP A 68 -9.72 -7.41 -21.41
CA ASP A 68 -8.80 -7.51 -20.27
C ASP A 68 -7.36 -7.17 -20.70
N ILE A 69 -6.90 -7.71 -21.84
CA ILE A 69 -5.58 -7.40 -22.40
C ILE A 69 -5.49 -5.91 -22.77
N LEU A 70 -6.49 -5.38 -23.48
CA LEU A 70 -6.48 -3.98 -23.90
C LEU A 70 -6.49 -3.01 -22.71
N LEU A 71 -7.24 -3.33 -21.65
CA LEU A 71 -7.25 -2.57 -20.40
C LEU A 71 -5.87 -2.57 -19.73
N ILE A 72 -5.25 -3.74 -19.61
CA ILE A 72 -3.92 -3.88 -18.99
C ILE A 72 -2.88 -3.09 -19.77
N VAL A 73 -2.86 -3.22 -21.10
CA VAL A 73 -1.97 -2.42 -21.97
C VAL A 73 -2.22 -0.94 -21.79
N SER A 74 -3.48 -0.51 -21.78
CA SER A 74 -3.84 0.90 -21.56
C SER A 74 -3.29 1.41 -20.22
N TYR A 75 -3.44 0.64 -19.15
CA TYR A 75 -2.93 1.03 -17.83
C TYR A 75 -1.40 1.07 -17.76
N PHE A 76 -0.69 0.12 -18.38
CA PHE A 76 0.78 0.19 -18.48
C PHE A 76 1.25 1.43 -19.24
N LEU A 77 0.54 1.83 -20.31
CA LEU A 77 0.84 3.05 -21.05
C LEU A 77 0.70 4.33 -20.20
N LEU A 78 -0.23 4.35 -19.24
CA LEU A 78 -0.43 5.49 -18.34
C LEU A 78 0.66 5.63 -17.25
N ILE A 79 1.41 4.57 -16.94
CA ILE A 79 2.46 4.57 -15.90
C ILE A 79 3.89 4.55 -16.45
N VAL A 80 4.06 4.74 -17.77
CA VAL A 80 5.42 4.78 -18.38
C VAL A 80 6.31 5.83 -17.73
N LYS A 81 5.75 6.92 -17.18
CA LYS A 81 6.50 7.89 -16.38
C LYS A 81 7.31 7.24 -15.25
N ASN A 82 6.79 6.20 -14.60
CA ASN A 82 7.48 5.51 -13.51
C ASN A 82 8.71 4.74 -14.02
N LEU A 83 8.65 4.21 -15.25
CA LEU A 83 9.82 3.60 -15.90
C LEU A 83 10.89 4.64 -16.22
N ILE A 84 10.47 5.83 -16.65
CA ILE A 84 11.39 6.92 -16.95
C ILE A 84 12.05 7.45 -15.67
N SER A 85 11.28 7.65 -14.59
CA SER A 85 11.84 8.02 -13.28
C SER A 85 12.84 6.98 -12.77
N TYR A 86 12.53 5.69 -12.95
CA TYR A 86 13.49 4.62 -12.64
C TYR A 86 14.76 4.72 -13.49
N ALA A 87 14.63 4.94 -14.80
CA ALA A 87 15.76 5.09 -15.70
C ALA A 87 16.66 6.28 -15.31
N ASP A 88 16.07 7.39 -14.86
CA ASP A 88 16.80 8.58 -14.39
C ASP A 88 17.72 8.25 -13.21
N ILE A 89 17.20 7.55 -12.21
CA ILE A 89 17.97 7.17 -11.01
C ILE A 89 19.01 6.09 -11.35
N ALA A 90 18.63 5.12 -12.17
CA ALA A 90 19.49 3.99 -12.52
C ALA A 90 20.59 4.35 -13.53
N ALA A 91 20.48 5.48 -14.25
CA ALA A 91 21.44 5.86 -15.31
C ALA A 91 22.88 6.03 -14.82
N GLU A 92 23.08 6.45 -13.57
CA GLU A 92 24.41 6.67 -12.99
C GLU A 92 25.11 5.37 -12.59
N THR A 93 24.33 4.34 -12.22
CA THR A 93 24.84 3.03 -11.77
C THR A 93 24.66 1.93 -12.81
N ALA A 94 24.03 2.25 -13.95
CA ALA A 94 23.81 1.34 -15.06
C ALA A 94 25.12 0.90 -15.71
N SER A 95 25.12 -0.32 -16.24
CA SER A 95 26.23 -0.81 -17.05
C SER A 95 26.36 -0.04 -18.36
N PRO A 96 27.52 -0.15 -19.04
CA PRO A 96 27.70 0.40 -20.39
C PRO A 96 26.67 -0.11 -21.42
N PHE A 97 26.05 -1.28 -21.18
CA PHE A 97 25.03 -1.83 -22.07
C PHE A 97 23.66 -1.15 -21.91
N LEU A 98 23.20 -0.90 -20.67
CA LEU A 98 21.89 -0.28 -20.41
C LEU A 98 21.93 1.25 -20.41
N GLN A 99 23.08 1.85 -20.12
CA GLN A 99 23.22 3.30 -20.02
C GLN A 99 22.73 4.06 -21.27
N PRO A 100 23.04 3.64 -22.53
CA PRO A 100 22.52 4.31 -23.72
C PRO A 100 21.00 4.26 -23.81
N PHE A 101 20.38 3.17 -23.36
CA PHE A 101 18.93 3.02 -23.33
C PHE A 101 18.28 3.97 -22.31
N TYR A 102 18.82 4.05 -21.09
CA TYR A 102 18.32 5.00 -20.08
C TYR A 102 18.50 6.45 -20.48
N GLN A 103 19.68 6.81 -21.01
CA GLN A 103 19.93 8.16 -21.53
C GLN A 103 18.96 8.52 -22.66
N HIS A 104 18.61 7.55 -23.52
CA HIS A 104 17.62 7.77 -24.56
C HIS A 104 16.23 8.06 -23.97
N LEU A 105 15.77 7.26 -22.99
CA LEU A 105 14.51 7.47 -22.28
C LEU A 105 14.45 8.84 -21.60
N ILE A 106 15.48 9.20 -20.82
CA ILE A 106 15.58 10.48 -20.09
C ILE A 106 15.54 11.66 -21.08
N ARG A 107 16.32 11.58 -22.17
CA ARG A 107 16.40 12.64 -23.17
C ARG A 107 15.05 12.89 -23.87
N HIS A 108 14.22 11.86 -23.98
CA HIS A 108 12.94 11.91 -24.69
C HIS A 108 11.73 11.80 -23.75
N HIS A 109 11.93 11.98 -22.43
CA HIS A 109 10.91 11.70 -21.42
C HIS A 109 9.59 12.41 -21.69
N ALA A 110 9.61 13.72 -21.96
CA ALA A 110 8.41 14.51 -22.18
C ALA A 110 7.58 14.01 -23.37
N SER A 111 8.26 13.52 -24.43
CA SER A 111 7.58 12.93 -25.58
C SER A 111 6.97 11.58 -25.22
N TYR A 112 7.75 10.70 -24.57
CA TYR A 112 7.24 9.39 -24.18
C TYR A 112 6.04 9.50 -23.24
N GLU A 113 6.13 10.31 -22.19
CA GLU A 113 5.02 10.52 -21.26
C GLU A 113 3.77 11.04 -21.97
N LEU A 114 3.90 12.08 -22.80
CA LEU A 114 2.77 12.64 -23.51
C LEU A 114 2.12 11.62 -24.46
N TRP A 115 2.92 10.91 -25.25
CA TRP A 115 2.42 9.96 -26.24
C TRP A 115 1.82 8.72 -25.59
N THR A 116 2.52 8.08 -24.65
CA THR A 116 2.02 6.84 -24.02
C THR A 116 0.81 7.16 -23.15
N PHE A 117 0.83 8.26 -22.39
CA PHE A 117 -0.33 8.67 -21.60
C PHE A 117 -1.53 8.97 -22.51
N GLY A 118 -1.33 9.76 -23.57
CA GLY A 118 -2.37 10.10 -24.55
C GLY A 118 -2.99 8.87 -25.22
N VAL A 119 -2.15 7.93 -25.70
CA VAL A 119 -2.62 6.66 -26.29
C VAL A 119 -3.37 5.82 -25.27
N GLY A 120 -2.85 5.69 -24.04
CA GLY A 120 -3.52 4.97 -22.96
C GLY A 120 -4.92 5.52 -22.67
N ILE A 121 -5.07 6.84 -22.58
CA ILE A 121 -6.37 7.51 -22.38
C ILE A 121 -7.31 7.26 -23.56
N LEU A 122 -6.84 7.41 -24.80
CA LEU A 122 -7.66 7.18 -25.99
C LEU A 122 -8.17 5.73 -26.05
N LEU A 123 -7.32 4.76 -25.69
CA LEU A 123 -7.73 3.35 -25.58
C LEU A 123 -8.81 3.16 -24.50
N LEU A 124 -8.66 3.74 -23.30
CA LEU A 124 -9.68 3.67 -22.25
C LEU A 124 -11.00 4.32 -22.67
N ILE A 125 -10.96 5.44 -23.37
CA ILE A 125 -12.15 6.08 -23.95
C ILE A 125 -12.80 5.14 -24.98
N GLY A 126 -12.00 4.54 -25.88
CA GLY A 126 -12.48 3.57 -26.86
C GLY A 126 -13.16 2.35 -26.22
N ILE A 127 -12.53 1.78 -25.18
CA ILE A 127 -13.09 0.69 -24.38
C ILE A 127 -14.40 1.14 -23.71
N GLY A 128 -14.40 2.34 -23.12
CA GLY A 128 -15.60 2.93 -22.49
C GLY A 128 -16.77 3.04 -23.47
N VAL A 129 -16.53 3.54 -24.70
CA VAL A 129 -17.56 3.63 -25.75
C VAL A 129 -18.04 2.24 -26.16
N TYR A 130 -17.12 1.30 -26.39
CA TYR A 130 -17.47 -0.07 -26.78
C TYR A 130 -18.34 -0.74 -25.71
N VAL A 131 -17.91 -0.71 -24.45
CA VAL A 131 -18.62 -1.32 -23.32
C VAL A 131 -19.99 -0.67 -23.12
N ALA A 132 -20.06 0.66 -23.17
CA ALA A 132 -21.33 1.37 -23.00
C ALA A 132 -22.34 1.04 -24.11
N ARG A 133 -21.88 0.72 -25.32
CA ARG A 133 -22.76 0.37 -26.45
C ARG A 133 -23.15 -1.11 -26.51
N GLN A 134 -22.24 -2.01 -26.16
CA GLN A 134 -22.36 -3.43 -26.53
C GLN A 134 -22.48 -4.38 -25.34
N GLU A 135 -21.91 -4.03 -24.18
CA GLU A 135 -21.76 -5.00 -23.10
C GLU A 135 -22.86 -4.83 -22.03
N PRO A 136 -23.66 -5.88 -21.73
CA PRO A 136 -24.63 -5.84 -20.64
C PRO A 136 -23.92 -5.87 -19.28
N PHE A 137 -24.49 -5.17 -18.29
CA PHE A 137 -23.95 -5.16 -16.92
C PHE A 137 -24.66 -6.19 -16.06
N LEU A 138 -23.88 -7.08 -15.43
CA LEU A 138 -24.44 -8.06 -14.51
C LEU A 138 -24.56 -7.50 -13.09
N LYS A 139 -25.58 -7.96 -12.35
CA LYS A 139 -25.83 -7.62 -10.94
C LYS A 139 -24.62 -7.72 -10.03
N ARG A 140 -23.80 -8.75 -10.21
CA ARG A 140 -22.61 -9.03 -9.37
C ARG A 140 -21.36 -8.42 -9.98
N SER A 141 -21.34 -7.10 -10.12
CA SER A 141 -20.25 -6.34 -10.70
C SER A 141 -20.20 -4.92 -10.16
N VAL A 142 -19.08 -4.22 -10.35
CA VAL A 142 -18.96 -2.80 -9.95
C VAL A 142 -20.03 -1.95 -10.61
N MET A 143 -20.28 -2.16 -11.91
CA MET A 143 -21.30 -1.39 -12.63
C MET A 143 -22.71 -1.69 -12.12
N GLY A 144 -23.02 -2.95 -11.78
CA GLY A 144 -24.30 -3.33 -11.19
C GLY A 144 -24.51 -2.75 -9.78
N VAL A 145 -23.43 -2.50 -9.04
CA VAL A 145 -23.46 -1.82 -7.74
C VAL A 145 -23.69 -0.32 -7.89
N LEU A 146 -23.00 0.34 -8.82
CA LEU A 146 -22.98 1.81 -8.93
C LEU A 146 -24.09 2.41 -9.80
N HIS A 147 -24.57 1.71 -10.81
CA HIS A 147 -25.45 2.29 -11.83
C HIS A 147 -26.71 1.45 -12.06
N GLU A 148 -26.71 0.57 -13.06
CA GLU A 148 -27.91 -0.17 -13.50
C GLU A 148 -27.54 -1.57 -14.02
N GLU A 149 -28.44 -2.52 -13.82
CA GLU A 149 -28.32 -3.90 -14.32
C GLU A 149 -28.94 -4.02 -15.73
N GLY A 150 -28.32 -4.80 -16.61
CA GLY A 150 -28.94 -5.19 -17.89
C GLY A 150 -28.31 -4.59 -19.16
N VAL A 151 -29.08 -4.66 -20.24
CA VAL A 151 -28.65 -4.31 -21.60
C VAL A 151 -28.52 -2.79 -21.79
N PRO A 152 -27.76 -2.34 -22.79
CA PRO A 152 -27.68 -0.92 -23.16
C PRO A 152 -29.06 -0.31 -23.44
N GLU A 153 -29.50 0.63 -22.60
CA GLU A 153 -30.68 1.47 -22.86
C GLU A 153 -30.31 2.78 -23.59
N LYS A 154 -31.29 3.65 -23.87
CA LYS A 154 -31.11 4.93 -24.57
C LYS A 154 -30.17 5.94 -23.86
N ARG A 155 -29.68 5.64 -22.65
CA ARG A 155 -28.81 6.51 -21.84
C ARG A 155 -27.31 6.26 -22.08
N LEU A 156 -26.90 6.25 -23.35
CA LEU A 156 -25.52 5.92 -23.72
C LEU A 156 -24.47 6.83 -23.05
N ALA A 157 -24.74 8.13 -22.94
CA ALA A 157 -23.82 9.10 -22.35
C ALA A 157 -23.58 8.87 -20.85
N GLU A 158 -24.63 8.55 -20.09
CA GLU A 158 -24.54 8.23 -18.66
C GLU A 158 -23.74 6.94 -18.46
N ARG A 159 -24.08 5.90 -19.24
CA ARG A 159 -23.40 4.60 -19.22
C ARG A 159 -21.92 4.71 -19.58
N PHE A 160 -21.60 5.50 -20.60
CA PHE A 160 -20.22 5.82 -20.99
C PHE A 160 -19.47 6.53 -19.87
N SER A 161 -20.07 7.58 -19.28
CA SER A 161 -19.44 8.35 -18.21
C SER A 161 -19.16 7.50 -16.99
N MET A 162 -20.13 6.69 -16.53
CA MET A 162 -19.95 5.78 -15.41
C MET A 162 -18.90 4.70 -15.69
N THR A 163 -18.90 4.15 -16.91
CA THR A 163 -17.87 3.18 -17.31
C THR A 163 -16.49 3.82 -17.25
N LEU A 164 -16.32 5.02 -17.81
CA LEU A 164 -15.05 5.73 -17.82
C LEU A 164 -14.58 6.06 -16.39
N LEU A 165 -15.49 6.51 -15.51
CA LEU A 165 -15.17 6.75 -14.09
C LEU A 165 -14.72 5.48 -13.37
N VAL A 166 -15.33 4.32 -13.65
CA VAL A 166 -14.90 3.03 -13.08
C VAL A 166 -13.53 2.61 -13.61
N LEU A 167 -13.27 2.77 -14.91
CA LEU A 167 -11.96 2.48 -15.50
C LEU A 167 -10.86 3.37 -14.91
N PHE A 168 -11.10 4.68 -14.82
CA PHE A 168 -10.16 5.62 -14.20
C PHE A 168 -10.00 5.37 -12.70
N GLY A 169 -11.07 5.13 -11.96
CA GLY A 169 -10.99 4.81 -10.53
C GLY A 169 -10.22 3.52 -10.27
N PHE A 170 -10.41 2.49 -11.09
CA PHE A 170 -9.62 1.27 -10.98
C PHE A 170 -8.15 1.50 -11.30
N PHE A 171 -7.85 2.28 -12.35
CA PHE A 171 -6.48 2.68 -12.67
C PHE A 171 -5.81 3.36 -11.48
N LEU A 172 -6.45 4.40 -10.93
CA LEU A 172 -5.89 5.23 -9.86
C LEU A 172 -5.71 4.48 -8.53
N PHE A 173 -6.72 3.72 -8.10
CA PHE A 173 -6.73 3.18 -6.73
C PHE A 173 -6.36 1.71 -6.64
N VAL A 174 -6.49 0.94 -7.72
CA VAL A 174 -6.18 -0.49 -7.73
C VAL A 174 -4.91 -0.74 -8.52
N PHE A 175 -4.87 -0.36 -9.80
CA PHE A 175 -3.71 -0.64 -10.65
C PHE A 175 -2.46 0.10 -10.17
N ASN A 176 -2.54 1.42 -9.95
CA ASN A 176 -1.39 2.20 -9.50
C ASN A 176 -0.88 1.72 -8.14
N MET A 177 -1.78 1.48 -7.18
CA MET A 177 -1.43 0.92 -5.87
C MET A 177 -0.81 -0.48 -5.98
N MET A 178 -1.30 -1.34 -6.88
CA MET A 178 -0.70 -2.66 -7.12
C MET A 178 0.71 -2.55 -7.74
N MET A 179 0.91 -1.58 -8.63
CA MET A 179 2.23 -1.30 -9.23
C MET A 179 3.20 -0.80 -8.18
N GLU A 180 2.81 0.17 -7.35
CA GLU A 180 3.62 0.69 -6.22
C GLU A 180 3.90 -0.41 -5.19
N TRP A 181 2.88 -1.16 -4.79
CA TRP A 181 3.02 -2.25 -3.82
C TRP A 181 3.93 -3.37 -4.33
N LEU A 182 3.78 -3.77 -5.59
CA LEU A 182 4.64 -4.82 -6.15
C LEU A 182 6.07 -4.33 -6.39
N ALA A 183 6.22 -3.10 -6.90
CA ALA A 183 7.52 -2.52 -7.22
C ALA A 183 8.33 -2.18 -5.97
N ILE A 184 7.69 -1.83 -4.86
CA ILE A 184 8.39 -1.33 -3.66
C ILE A 184 8.21 -2.28 -2.46
N ALA A 185 6.99 -2.73 -2.15
CA ALA A 185 6.74 -3.52 -0.94
C ALA A 185 7.00 -5.03 -1.11
N VAL A 186 6.73 -5.60 -2.29
CA VAL A 186 6.95 -7.04 -2.57
C VAL A 186 8.37 -7.35 -3.03
N ASP A 187 9.13 -6.35 -3.49
CA ASP A 187 10.39 -6.53 -4.22
C ASP A 187 11.56 -7.05 -3.36
N ALA A 188 11.54 -6.91 -2.05
CA ALA A 188 12.58 -7.49 -1.19
C ALA A 188 12.04 -7.80 0.19
N THR A 189 11.34 -6.83 0.75
CA THR A 189 10.98 -6.81 2.17
C THR A 189 9.94 -7.87 2.55
N ILE A 190 8.82 -7.99 1.82
CA ILE A 190 7.79 -8.99 2.13
C ILE A 190 8.30 -10.41 1.86
N ILE A 191 9.06 -10.61 0.78
CA ILE A 191 9.64 -11.91 0.48
C ILE A 191 10.67 -12.30 1.53
N LEU A 192 11.55 -11.38 1.95
CA LEU A 192 12.50 -11.62 3.01
C LEU A 192 11.81 -11.89 4.35
N LEU A 193 10.81 -11.11 4.73
CA LEU A 193 10.01 -11.38 5.94
C LEU A 193 9.31 -12.73 5.84
N GLY A 194 8.77 -13.07 4.66
CA GLY A 194 8.19 -14.37 4.36
C GLY A 194 9.21 -15.50 4.47
N LEU A 195 10.44 -15.29 4.00
CA LEU A 195 11.57 -16.23 4.09
C LEU A 195 12.10 -16.36 5.51
N LEU A 196 12.22 -15.28 6.27
CA LEU A 196 12.62 -15.30 7.68
C LEU A 196 11.56 -16.04 8.51
N PHE A 197 10.29 -15.71 8.29
CA PHE A 197 9.17 -16.41 8.91
C PHE A 197 9.18 -17.89 8.52
N TYR A 198 9.40 -18.20 7.24
CA TYR A 198 9.57 -19.55 6.72
C TYR A 198 10.72 -20.27 7.42
N SER A 199 11.89 -19.66 7.51
CA SER A 199 13.09 -20.22 8.15
C SER A 199 12.78 -20.61 9.60
N VAL A 200 12.18 -19.69 10.37
CA VAL A 200 11.81 -19.92 11.77
C VAL A 200 10.73 -21.01 11.88
N PHE A 201 9.69 -20.98 11.04
CA PHE A 201 8.58 -21.94 11.12
C PHE A 201 8.93 -23.33 10.58
N VAL A 202 9.74 -23.45 9.54
CA VAL A 202 10.12 -24.75 8.96
C VAL A 202 11.12 -25.46 9.85
N VAL A 203 12.11 -24.74 10.36
CA VAL A 203 13.04 -25.28 11.36
C VAL A 203 12.25 -25.75 12.59
N ARG A 204 11.21 -25.01 13.01
CA ARG A 204 10.41 -25.35 14.19
C ARG A 204 9.31 -26.40 13.95
N HIS A 205 8.74 -26.49 12.75
CA HIS A 205 7.52 -27.29 12.49
C HIS A 205 7.66 -28.31 11.35
N ARG A 206 8.85 -28.48 10.77
CA ARG A 206 9.14 -29.44 9.68
C ARG A 206 8.13 -29.34 8.51
N LEU A 207 7.69 -28.11 8.20
CA LEU A 207 6.81 -27.84 7.06
C LEU A 207 7.57 -28.08 5.75
N SER A 208 6.99 -28.81 4.81
CA SER A 208 7.61 -29.02 3.49
C SER A 208 7.62 -27.72 2.69
N VAL A 209 8.75 -27.41 2.04
CA VAL A 209 8.95 -26.24 1.14
C VAL A 209 7.76 -26.08 0.20
N HIS A 210 7.33 -27.17 -0.44
CA HIS A 210 6.23 -27.16 -1.40
C HIS A 210 4.91 -26.65 -0.80
N ARG A 211 4.52 -27.11 0.40
CA ARG A 211 3.28 -26.65 1.04
C ARG A 211 3.33 -25.18 1.42
N PHE A 212 4.51 -24.65 1.73
CA PHE A 212 4.66 -23.23 2.01
C PHE A 212 4.58 -22.41 0.73
N LEU A 213 5.30 -22.77 -0.32
CA LEU A 213 5.24 -22.07 -1.61
C LEU A 213 3.82 -22.06 -2.18
N ASP A 214 3.13 -23.20 -2.12
CA ASP A 214 1.72 -23.31 -2.51
C ASP A 214 0.85 -22.36 -1.69
N ARG A 215 1.06 -22.32 -0.36
CA ARG A 215 0.26 -21.46 0.53
C ARG A 215 0.58 -19.99 0.33
N ALA A 216 1.85 -19.61 0.19
CA ALA A 216 2.28 -18.24 -0.04
C ALA A 216 1.75 -17.72 -1.39
N GLY A 217 1.87 -18.52 -2.45
CA GLY A 217 1.30 -18.22 -3.77
C GLY A 217 -0.23 -18.14 -3.76
N ASN A 218 -0.90 -18.98 -2.97
CA ASN A 218 -2.36 -18.93 -2.84
C ASN A 218 -2.85 -17.77 -1.98
N VAL A 219 -2.12 -17.34 -0.94
CA VAL A 219 -2.52 -16.22 -0.06
C VAL A 219 -2.75 -14.94 -0.86
N GLY A 220 -1.85 -14.60 -1.80
CA GLY A 220 -2.03 -13.42 -2.65
C GLY A 220 -3.26 -13.52 -3.55
N ASN A 221 -3.46 -14.69 -4.19
CA ASN A 221 -4.60 -14.94 -5.06
C ASN A 221 -5.95 -14.96 -4.29
N GLU A 222 -5.98 -15.58 -3.12
CA GLU A 222 -7.14 -15.63 -2.23
C GLU A 222 -7.46 -14.24 -1.71
N PHE A 223 -6.46 -13.52 -1.19
CA PHE A 223 -6.62 -12.14 -0.75
C PHE A 223 -7.19 -11.27 -1.85
N TYR A 224 -6.60 -11.29 -3.05
CA TYR A 224 -7.06 -10.51 -4.19
C TYR A 224 -8.50 -10.87 -4.57
N ARG A 225 -8.84 -12.16 -4.70
CA ARG A 225 -10.21 -12.60 -5.04
C ARG A 225 -11.22 -12.15 -4.00
N SER A 226 -10.92 -12.39 -2.72
CA SER A 226 -11.76 -11.96 -1.59
C SER A 226 -11.91 -10.44 -1.55
N PHE A 227 -10.83 -9.70 -1.79
CA PHE A 227 -10.85 -8.24 -1.82
C PHE A 227 -11.73 -7.72 -2.94
N ILE A 228 -11.55 -8.22 -4.17
CA ILE A 228 -12.37 -7.87 -5.33
C ILE A 228 -13.85 -8.21 -5.14
N ASP A 229 -14.16 -9.30 -4.44
CA ASP A 229 -15.55 -9.68 -4.17
C ASP A 229 -16.30 -8.61 -3.36
N HIS A 230 -15.63 -7.74 -2.60
CA HIS A 230 -16.27 -6.62 -1.91
C HIS A 230 -16.96 -5.66 -2.87
N PHE A 231 -16.35 -5.44 -4.03
CA PHE A 231 -16.83 -4.48 -5.01
C PHE A 231 -17.98 -5.02 -5.86
N ARG A 232 -18.36 -6.30 -5.69
CA ARG A 232 -19.48 -6.93 -6.39
C ARG A 232 -20.82 -6.79 -5.68
N TYR A 233 -20.83 -6.36 -4.42
CA TYR A 233 -22.03 -6.27 -3.59
C TYR A 233 -22.15 -4.89 -2.96
N LYS A 234 -23.35 -4.30 -3.00
CA LYS A 234 -23.62 -2.96 -2.46
C LYS A 234 -23.29 -2.87 -0.97
N GLU A 235 -23.51 -3.94 -0.22
CA GLU A 235 -23.34 -3.98 1.23
C GLU A 235 -21.88 -3.97 1.67
N THR A 236 -20.97 -4.45 0.83
CA THR A 236 -19.52 -4.57 1.13
C THR A 236 -18.67 -3.60 0.32
N PHE A 237 -19.25 -2.90 -0.65
CA PHE A 237 -18.55 -1.97 -1.53
C PHE A 237 -17.80 -0.88 -0.74
N LEU A 238 -18.47 -0.30 0.26
CA LEU A 238 -17.90 0.73 1.14
C LEU A 238 -16.71 0.19 1.95
N LEU A 239 -16.82 -1.04 2.45
CA LEU A 239 -15.74 -1.72 3.14
C LEU A 239 -14.54 -2.02 2.23
N GLY A 240 -14.78 -2.26 0.94
CA GLY A 240 -13.75 -2.35 -0.09
C GLY A 240 -12.98 -1.04 -0.27
N ILE A 241 -13.69 0.10 -0.32
CA ILE A 241 -13.06 1.44 -0.40
C ILE A 241 -12.20 1.73 0.83
N VAL A 242 -12.72 1.49 2.04
CA VAL A 242 -11.95 1.63 3.28
C VAL A 242 -10.72 0.70 3.25
N GLY A 243 -10.88 -0.50 2.71
CA GLY A 243 -9.79 -1.45 2.53
C GLY A 243 -8.69 -0.93 1.61
N LEU A 244 -9.03 -0.26 0.50
CA LEU A 244 -8.05 0.39 -0.38
C LEU A 244 -7.25 1.47 0.36
N LEU A 245 -7.90 2.33 1.15
CA LEU A 245 -7.19 3.36 1.95
C LEU A 245 -6.25 2.74 2.99
N VAL A 246 -6.69 1.66 3.63
CA VAL A 246 -5.87 0.92 4.60
C VAL A 246 -4.69 0.24 3.91
N LEU A 247 -4.90 -0.34 2.72
CA LEU A 247 -3.82 -0.93 1.92
C LEU A 247 -2.78 0.12 1.53
N HIS A 248 -3.22 1.33 1.20
CA HIS A 248 -2.32 2.47 0.94
C HIS A 248 -1.37 2.70 2.13
N LEU A 249 -1.91 2.84 3.35
CA LEU A 249 -1.10 2.98 4.57
C LEU A 249 -0.12 1.80 4.76
N LEU A 250 -0.55 0.57 4.45
CA LEU A 250 0.32 -0.61 4.55
C LEU A 250 1.46 -0.59 3.53
N THR A 251 1.27 0.04 2.36
CA THR A 251 2.37 0.20 1.39
C THR A 251 3.48 1.08 1.96
N ASP A 252 3.12 2.16 2.66
CA ASP A 252 4.09 3.07 3.28
C ASP A 252 4.83 2.45 4.48
N ILE A 253 4.25 1.45 5.15
CA ILE A 253 5.00 0.61 6.11
C ILE A 253 6.18 -0.08 5.40
N GLY A 254 5.93 -0.62 4.21
CA GLY A 254 6.95 -1.25 3.38
C GLY A 254 8.03 -0.28 2.92
N ASN A 255 7.62 0.93 2.54
CA ASN A 255 8.50 1.94 1.93
C ASN A 255 9.32 2.72 2.96
N PHE A 256 8.77 2.99 4.14
CA PHE A 256 9.43 3.81 5.17
C PHE A 256 9.80 2.98 6.39
N LEU A 257 8.80 2.39 7.04
CA LEU A 257 8.98 1.87 8.39
C LEU A 257 9.96 0.70 8.42
N ILE A 258 9.85 -0.22 7.45
CA ILE A 258 10.76 -1.36 7.42
C ILE A 258 12.21 -0.91 7.11
N PRO A 259 12.48 -0.12 6.06
CA PRO A 259 13.80 0.47 5.82
C PRO A 259 14.40 1.21 7.02
N TYR A 260 13.59 1.97 7.75
CA TYR A 260 14.05 2.65 8.96
C TYR A 260 14.45 1.71 10.09
N LEU A 261 13.74 0.59 10.23
CA LEU A 261 14.01 -0.41 11.26
C LEU A 261 15.15 -1.36 10.88
N THR A 262 15.35 -1.65 9.60
CA THR A 262 16.35 -2.63 9.12
C THR A 262 17.63 -1.99 8.59
N ALA A 263 17.63 -0.68 8.37
CA ALA A 263 18.67 0.07 7.66
C ALA A 263 18.88 -0.35 6.19
N VAL A 264 17.95 -1.13 5.60
CA VAL A 264 17.98 -1.48 4.19
C VAL A 264 17.20 -0.44 3.40
N ARG A 265 17.90 0.35 2.58
CA ARG A 265 17.32 1.47 1.85
C ARG A 265 17.15 1.13 0.38
N ASP A 266 15.94 1.32 -0.12
CA ASP A 266 15.73 1.40 -1.56
C ASP A 266 16.24 2.78 -2.04
N GLN A 267 17.30 2.77 -2.85
CA GLN A 267 17.89 3.99 -3.40
C GLN A 267 16.89 4.81 -4.22
N LEU A 268 15.89 4.16 -4.83
CA LEU A 268 14.90 4.84 -5.67
C LEU A 268 13.96 5.69 -4.86
N TYR A 269 13.68 5.28 -3.63
CA TYR A 269 12.79 6.01 -2.75
C TYR A 269 13.58 7.00 -1.90
N PHE A 270 14.62 6.53 -1.21
CA PHE A 270 15.42 7.35 -0.32
C PHE A 270 16.30 8.38 -1.02
N GLY A 271 16.61 8.19 -2.31
CA GLY A 271 17.38 9.15 -3.11
C GLY A 271 16.71 10.52 -3.23
N PHE A 272 15.38 10.59 -3.19
CA PHE A 272 14.63 11.84 -3.35
C PHE A 272 14.23 12.52 -2.04
N LEU A 273 14.27 11.78 -0.93
CA LEU A 273 13.73 12.23 0.35
C LEU A 273 14.66 13.21 1.10
N GLY A 274 15.96 13.22 0.78
CA GLY A 274 16.92 14.14 1.38
C GLY A 274 17.17 13.90 2.88
N ALA A 275 17.60 14.94 3.60
CA ALA A 275 17.94 14.85 5.02
C ALA A 275 16.72 14.51 5.91
N GLY A 276 16.96 13.91 7.08
CA GLY A 276 15.91 13.51 8.03
C GLY A 276 15.35 12.10 7.84
N HIS A 277 15.79 11.39 6.80
CA HIS A 277 15.38 10.02 6.49
C HIS A 277 16.44 9.00 6.91
N GLU A 278 17.07 9.26 8.06
CA GLU A 278 18.06 8.36 8.62
C GLU A 278 17.39 7.09 9.15
N HIS A 279 18.11 5.96 9.14
CA HIS A 279 17.56 4.78 9.78
C HIS A 279 17.62 4.98 11.30
N VAL A 280 16.71 4.33 12.03
CA VAL A 280 16.51 4.52 13.47
C VAL A 280 17.80 4.30 14.26
N TRP A 281 18.64 3.35 13.83
CA TRP A 281 19.91 3.06 14.48
C TRP A 281 20.95 4.17 14.35
N ALA A 282 20.93 4.95 13.25
CA ALA A 282 21.82 6.09 13.06
C ALA A 282 21.38 7.22 13.99
N ALA A 283 20.07 7.52 14.02
CA ALA A 283 19.51 8.49 14.97
C ALA A 283 19.82 8.10 16.43
N LEU A 284 19.69 6.81 16.78
CA LEU A 284 20.06 6.31 18.11
C LEU A 284 21.55 6.49 18.40
N ALA A 285 22.43 6.18 17.44
CA ALA A 285 23.88 6.29 17.62
C ALA A 285 24.32 7.75 17.79
N HIS A 286 23.78 8.64 16.97
CA HIS A 286 23.96 10.10 17.09
C HIS A 286 23.53 10.58 18.48
N ASP A 287 22.33 10.20 18.89
CA ASP A 287 21.78 10.62 20.17
C ASP A 287 22.58 10.02 21.34
N TRP A 288 22.93 8.75 21.27
CA TRP A 288 23.73 8.05 22.29
C TRP A 288 25.09 8.71 22.55
N ALA A 289 25.74 9.21 21.51
CA ALA A 289 27.04 9.86 21.60
C ALA A 289 26.99 11.18 22.38
N SER A 290 25.85 11.87 22.37
CA SER A 290 25.68 13.18 23.03
C SER A 290 25.25 13.09 24.50
N LEU A 291 24.86 11.91 25.00
CA LEU A 291 24.48 11.72 26.41
C LEU A 291 25.67 11.29 27.27
N THR A 292 25.87 11.99 28.39
CA THR A 292 26.77 11.57 29.46
C THR A 292 25.95 10.95 30.60
N GLY A 293 26.11 9.65 30.86
CA GLY A 293 25.46 8.97 31.99
C GLY A 293 24.66 7.72 31.59
N VAL A 294 24.79 6.67 32.41
CA VAL A 294 24.19 5.35 32.14
C VAL A 294 22.66 5.40 32.16
N VAL A 295 22.06 6.16 33.08
CA VAL A 295 20.60 6.28 33.22
C VAL A 295 19.97 6.96 32.00
N SER A 296 20.53 8.07 31.53
CA SER A 296 20.04 8.78 30.33
C SER A 296 20.17 7.91 29.08
N LYS A 297 21.28 7.17 28.95
CA LYS A 297 21.50 6.21 27.87
C LYS A 297 20.50 5.04 27.89
N ALA A 298 20.26 4.45 29.05
CA ALA A 298 19.24 3.42 29.21
C ALA A 298 17.83 3.95 28.91
N SER A 299 17.53 5.18 29.36
CA SER A 299 16.25 5.85 29.09
C SER A 299 16.05 6.09 27.60
N LEU A 300 17.10 6.51 26.89
CA LEU A 300 17.09 6.70 25.43
C LEU A 300 16.71 5.41 24.71
N ILE A 301 17.34 4.27 25.06
CA ILE A 301 17.01 2.97 24.46
C ILE A 301 15.53 2.62 24.68
N VAL A 302 15.01 2.79 25.90
CA VAL A 302 13.62 2.48 26.22
C VAL A 302 12.67 3.35 25.38
N VAL A 303 12.92 4.66 25.29
CA VAL A 303 12.08 5.59 24.52
C VAL A 303 12.17 5.31 23.02
N PHE A 304 13.35 5.00 22.49
CA PHE A 304 13.51 4.58 21.10
C PHE A 304 12.72 3.31 20.80
N LEU A 305 12.89 2.25 21.59
CA LEU A 305 12.14 1.00 21.39
C LEU A 305 10.63 1.21 21.51
N ALA A 306 10.19 1.98 22.51
CA ALA A 306 8.77 2.31 22.69
C ALA A 306 8.21 3.09 21.50
N ASN A 307 8.95 4.06 20.95
CA ASN A 307 8.54 4.78 19.74
C ASN A 307 8.41 3.84 18.54
N ASN A 308 9.44 3.04 18.27
CA ASN A 308 9.43 2.12 17.12
C ASN A 308 8.27 1.12 17.19
N ILE A 309 8.06 0.49 18.35
CA ILE A 309 6.94 -0.42 18.58
C ILE A 309 5.61 0.34 18.47
N GLY A 310 5.51 1.51 19.10
CA GLY A 310 4.31 2.34 19.12
C GLY A 310 3.85 2.75 17.71
N TYR A 311 4.75 3.31 16.89
CA TYR A 311 4.46 3.65 15.50
C TYR A 311 4.13 2.40 14.68
N THR A 312 4.90 1.32 14.81
CA THR A 312 4.58 0.05 14.11
C THR A 312 3.16 -0.41 14.41
N LEU A 313 2.76 -0.36 15.68
CA LEU A 313 1.41 -0.73 16.07
C LEU A 313 0.38 0.28 15.56
N LEU A 314 0.64 1.60 15.58
CA LEU A 314 -0.26 2.60 15.02
C LEU A 314 -0.50 2.40 13.51
N PHE A 315 0.56 2.17 12.75
CA PHE A 315 0.46 1.92 11.30
C PHE A 315 -0.29 0.61 10.97
N ILE A 316 -0.07 -0.47 11.74
CA ILE A 316 -0.74 -1.76 11.51
C ILE A 316 -2.20 -1.77 12.04
N SER A 317 -2.53 -0.92 13.02
CA SER A 317 -3.83 -0.98 13.70
C SER A 317 -5.04 -0.74 12.78
N PRO A 318 -5.04 0.22 11.85
CA PRO A 318 -6.11 0.37 10.85
C PRO A 318 -6.36 -0.92 10.05
N ALA A 319 -5.30 -1.65 9.69
CA ALA A 319 -5.42 -2.94 9.01
C ALA A 319 -6.03 -4.03 9.89
N ILE A 320 -5.66 -4.10 11.18
CA ILE A 320 -6.29 -5.02 12.14
C ILE A 320 -7.78 -4.68 12.29
N ILE A 321 -8.12 -3.40 12.45
CA ILE A 321 -9.50 -2.93 12.59
C ILE A 321 -10.30 -3.31 11.35
N TRP A 322 -9.80 -2.97 10.15
CA TRP A 322 -10.42 -3.33 8.89
C TRP A 322 -10.58 -4.84 8.71
N TYR A 323 -9.57 -5.64 9.06
CA TYR A 323 -9.66 -7.11 9.02
C TYR A 323 -10.78 -7.67 9.90
N HIS A 324 -10.99 -7.08 11.08
CA HIS A 324 -12.11 -7.45 11.96
C HIS A 324 -13.46 -7.06 11.35
N LEU A 325 -13.58 -5.84 10.80
CA LEU A 325 -14.78 -5.39 10.10
C LEU A 325 -15.08 -6.25 8.87
N TYR A 326 -14.05 -6.63 8.13
CA TYR A 326 -14.11 -7.57 7.01
C TYR A 326 -14.77 -8.89 7.40
N HIS A 327 -14.39 -9.44 8.55
CA HIS A 327 -14.99 -10.66 9.09
C HIS A 327 -16.28 -10.42 9.90
N ARG A 328 -16.83 -9.20 9.87
CA ARG A 328 -18.02 -8.78 10.64
C ARG A 328 -17.87 -9.05 12.14
N ARG A 329 -16.67 -8.86 12.68
CA ARG A 329 -16.32 -9.01 14.10
C ARG A 329 -16.06 -7.65 14.71
N HIS A 330 -16.33 -7.51 16.01
CA HIS A 330 -15.85 -6.36 16.75
C HIS A 330 -14.32 -6.28 16.70
N PRO A 331 -13.73 -5.10 16.44
CA PRO A 331 -12.29 -4.91 16.50
C PRO A 331 -11.75 -5.34 17.86
N SER A 332 -10.76 -6.22 17.86
CA SER A 332 -10.17 -6.73 19.09
C SER A 332 -8.70 -7.01 18.91
N MET A 333 -7.87 -6.42 19.75
CA MET A 333 -6.45 -6.75 19.81
C MET A 333 -6.17 -7.78 20.92
N ARG A 334 -5.16 -8.65 20.70
CA ARG A 334 -4.69 -9.56 21.75
C ARG A 334 -4.19 -8.74 22.94
N ARG A 335 -4.55 -9.16 24.15
CA ARG A 335 -4.26 -8.43 25.38
C ARG A 335 -2.79 -7.98 25.55
N PRO A 336 -1.75 -8.82 25.33
CA PRO A 336 -0.36 -8.35 25.48
C PRO A 336 0.02 -7.26 24.47
N LEU A 337 -0.47 -7.35 23.23
CA LEU A 337 -0.22 -6.31 22.21
C LEU A 337 -0.91 -4.99 22.59
N LEU A 338 -2.09 -5.07 23.20
CA LEU A 338 -2.82 -3.90 23.64
C LEU A 338 -2.15 -3.19 24.84
N ILE A 339 -1.58 -3.95 25.78
CA ILE A 339 -0.74 -3.39 26.85
C ILE A 339 0.47 -2.71 26.24
N LEU A 340 1.18 -3.41 25.34
CA LEU A 340 2.36 -2.90 24.68
C LEU A 340 2.06 -1.61 23.90
N PHE A 341 0.93 -1.56 23.18
CA PHE A 341 0.47 -0.37 22.48
C PHE A 341 0.31 0.82 23.43
N LEU A 342 -0.45 0.62 24.52
CA LEU A 342 -0.73 1.70 25.46
C LEU A 342 0.49 2.14 26.25
N SER A 343 1.43 1.24 26.54
CA SER A 343 2.67 1.63 27.22
C SER A 343 3.63 2.40 26.33
N CYS A 344 3.52 2.24 25.01
CA CYS A 344 4.30 3.03 24.04
C CYS A 344 3.72 4.43 23.80
N LEU A 345 2.40 4.61 24.01
CA LEU A 345 1.71 5.88 23.72
C LEU A 345 2.32 7.11 24.41
N PRO A 346 2.76 7.06 25.68
CA PRO A 346 3.45 8.20 26.29
C PRO A 346 4.76 8.59 25.59
N ALA A 347 5.55 7.63 25.12
CA ALA A 347 6.78 7.92 24.37
C ALA A 347 6.45 8.66 23.07
N LEU A 348 5.43 8.18 22.34
CA LEU A 348 4.98 8.79 21.08
C LEU A 348 4.52 10.25 21.27
N LEU A 349 3.85 10.55 22.39
CA LEU A 349 3.29 11.87 22.65
C LEU A 349 4.30 12.86 23.22
N LEU A 350 5.23 12.39 24.07
CA LEU A 350 6.16 13.26 24.80
C LEU A 350 7.49 13.44 24.06
N THR A 351 7.97 12.39 23.39
CA THR A 351 9.26 12.35 22.70
C THR A 351 9.11 11.51 21.42
N PRO A 352 8.32 11.97 20.44
CA PRO A 352 8.18 11.26 19.17
C PRO A 352 9.55 11.03 18.55
N LEU A 353 9.77 9.87 17.93
CA LEU A 353 10.95 9.61 17.10
C LEU A 353 10.74 10.05 15.66
N PHE A 354 9.48 9.96 15.21
CA PHE A 354 9.10 10.19 13.83
C PHE A 354 8.20 11.40 13.73
N ARG A 355 8.59 12.35 12.88
CA ARG A 355 7.72 13.43 12.44
C ARG A 355 6.96 12.94 11.22
N ILE A 356 5.63 13.02 11.29
CA ILE A 356 4.77 12.71 10.14
C ILE A 356 4.29 14.03 9.56
N SER A 357 4.63 14.29 8.30
CA SER A 357 4.29 15.51 7.58
C SER A 357 3.91 15.21 6.13
N ARG A 358 3.60 16.24 5.37
CA ARG A 358 3.45 16.13 3.92
C ARG A 358 4.84 16.06 3.27
N LEU A 359 5.00 15.31 2.17
CA LEU A 359 6.21 15.41 1.35
C LEU A 359 6.27 16.79 0.67
N ASP A 360 7.39 17.49 0.78
CA ASP A 360 7.55 18.84 0.21
C ASP A 360 8.28 18.84 -1.13
N THR A 361 8.37 17.67 -1.77
CA THR A 361 9.06 17.46 -3.05
C THR A 361 8.06 17.50 -4.20
N THR A 362 8.37 18.23 -5.28
CA THR A 362 7.45 18.39 -6.42
C THR A 362 7.14 17.10 -7.19
N ASN A 363 7.96 16.06 -7.02
CA ASN A 363 7.93 14.87 -7.87
C ASN A 363 7.41 13.62 -7.15
N ILE A 364 7.22 13.66 -5.83
CA ILE A 364 6.73 12.53 -5.04
C ILE A 364 5.53 13.00 -4.24
N ILE A 365 4.48 12.19 -4.29
CA ILE A 365 3.23 12.44 -3.59
C ILE A 365 3.18 11.49 -2.39
N GLY A 366 2.88 12.03 -1.22
CA GLY A 366 2.48 11.23 -0.07
C GLY A 366 2.78 11.86 1.28
N VAL A 367 2.92 10.98 2.26
CA VAL A 367 3.23 11.33 3.65
C VAL A 367 4.71 11.13 3.88
N ASP A 368 5.34 12.16 4.39
CA ASP A 368 6.72 12.14 4.84
C ASP A 368 6.79 11.61 6.27
N VAL A 369 7.67 10.63 6.51
CA VAL A 369 7.96 10.10 7.84
C VAL A 369 9.44 10.34 8.11
N GLN A 370 9.76 11.43 8.81
CA GLN A 370 11.15 11.80 9.09
C GLN A 370 11.56 11.32 10.48
N THR A 371 12.74 10.72 10.58
CA THR A 371 13.40 10.52 11.87
C THR A 371 14.00 11.84 12.38
N HIS A 372 13.88 12.10 13.67
CA HIS A 372 14.56 13.24 14.29
C HIS A 372 15.25 12.87 15.59
N SER A 373 16.27 13.66 15.94
CA SER A 373 16.94 13.54 17.24
C SER A 373 15.95 13.81 18.38
N MET A 374 16.04 13.02 19.44
CA MET A 374 15.28 13.20 20.67
C MET A 374 15.98 14.11 21.69
N ILE A 375 17.21 14.54 21.40
CA ILE A 375 18.12 15.13 22.40
C ILE A 375 18.07 16.66 22.46
N GLY A 376 17.15 17.29 21.71
CA GLY A 376 16.85 18.72 21.86
C GLY A 376 16.77 19.17 23.33
N HIS A 377 16.28 18.30 24.23
CA HIS A 377 16.39 18.44 25.69
C HIS A 377 16.53 17.07 26.40
N ALA A 378 17.56 16.86 27.23
CA ALA A 378 17.79 15.58 27.94
C ALA A 378 16.72 15.23 29.01
N ALA A 379 16.01 16.23 29.54
CA ALA A 379 14.99 16.05 30.56
C ALA A 379 13.72 15.33 30.03
N PRO A 380 13.13 15.72 28.88
CA PRO A 380 12.03 15.00 28.23
C PRO A 380 12.26 13.50 28.01
N VAL A 381 13.47 13.07 27.64
CA VAL A 381 13.78 11.65 27.39
C VAL A 381 13.69 10.84 28.67
N THR A 382 14.29 11.34 29.76
CA THR A 382 14.28 10.65 31.07
C THR A 382 12.87 10.59 31.66
N ILE A 383 12.10 11.68 31.54
CA ILE A 383 10.70 11.73 31.96
C ILE A 383 9.86 10.73 31.15
N SER A 384 10.03 10.71 29.82
CA SER A 384 9.29 9.80 28.95
C SER A 384 9.59 8.33 29.28
N ALA A 385 10.85 7.97 29.52
CA ALA A 385 11.23 6.61 29.92
C ALA A 385 10.58 6.21 31.26
N GLY A 386 10.61 7.09 32.26
CA GLY A 386 9.94 6.86 33.54
C GLY A 386 8.44 6.66 33.40
N VAL A 387 7.78 7.47 32.55
CA VAL A 387 6.34 7.34 32.27
C VAL A 387 6.02 6.05 31.52
N VAL A 388 6.85 5.63 30.56
CA VAL A 388 6.67 4.36 29.84
C VAL A 388 6.78 3.17 30.79
N VAL A 389 7.79 3.14 31.66
CA VAL A 389 7.97 2.05 32.64
C VAL A 389 6.79 2.02 33.61
N MET A 390 6.36 3.18 34.11
CA MET A 390 5.19 3.29 34.97
C MET A 390 3.92 2.83 34.25
N ALA A 391 3.72 3.25 32.99
CA ALA A 391 2.59 2.81 32.18
C ALA A 391 2.61 1.29 31.98
N CYS A 392 3.76 0.70 31.62
CA CYS A 392 3.92 -0.75 31.54
C CYS A 392 3.53 -1.45 32.85
N ALA A 393 4.07 -0.99 33.99
CA ALA A 393 3.80 -1.60 35.29
C ALA A 393 2.32 -1.49 35.69
N LEU A 394 1.72 -0.31 35.50
CA LEU A 394 0.29 -0.08 35.73
C LEU A 394 -0.56 -0.95 34.80
N MET A 395 -0.24 -1.02 33.51
CA MET A 395 -0.96 -1.83 32.52
C MET A 395 -0.85 -3.33 32.82
N CYS A 396 0.31 -3.81 33.26
CA CYS A 396 0.52 -5.20 33.68
C CYS A 396 -0.25 -5.54 34.96
N ALA A 397 -0.23 -4.67 35.97
CA ALA A 397 -1.06 -4.83 37.17
C ALA A 397 -2.56 -4.79 36.82
N TRP A 398 -2.91 -3.96 35.83
CA TRP A 398 -4.28 -3.73 35.37
C TRP A 398 -4.83 -4.86 34.49
N TYR A 399 -3.95 -5.61 33.81
CA TYR A 399 -4.28 -6.77 32.97
C TYR A 399 -5.24 -7.78 33.61
N HIS A 400 -5.20 -7.90 34.93
CA HIS A 400 -6.01 -8.85 35.69
C HIS A 400 -7.48 -8.42 35.86
N ARG A 401 -7.87 -7.19 35.52
CA ARG A 401 -9.25 -6.69 35.74
C ARG A 401 -10.08 -6.65 34.44
N HIS A 402 -10.92 -7.68 34.23
CA HIS A 402 -11.70 -7.91 32.99
C HIS A 402 -12.58 -6.72 32.54
N ARG A 403 -13.16 -5.93 33.45
CA ARG A 403 -14.11 -4.86 33.10
C ARG A 403 -13.47 -3.73 32.29
N LEU A 404 -12.21 -3.42 32.56
CA LEU A 404 -11.53 -2.25 32.00
C LEU A 404 -10.86 -2.52 30.64
N PHE A 405 -10.65 -3.80 30.31
CA PHE A 405 -10.15 -4.22 29.00
C PHE A 405 -10.99 -3.68 27.83
N LYS A 406 -12.33 -3.59 28.01
CA LYS A 406 -13.23 -3.04 26.99
C LYS A 406 -13.00 -1.55 26.73
N GLU A 407 -12.77 -0.76 27.77
CA GLU A 407 -12.51 0.68 27.61
C GLU A 407 -11.14 0.93 26.98
N VAL A 408 -10.14 0.13 27.36
CA VAL A 408 -8.81 0.15 26.74
C VAL A 408 -8.87 -0.20 25.24
N GLN A 409 -9.68 -1.19 24.86
CA GLN A 409 -9.91 -1.49 23.43
C GLN A 409 -10.51 -0.31 22.68
N LYS A 410 -11.47 0.41 23.27
CA LYS A 410 -12.03 1.64 22.66
C LYS A 410 -10.97 2.72 22.52
N LEU A 411 -10.09 2.89 23.51
CA LEU A 411 -8.99 3.86 23.44
C LEU A 411 -8.02 3.52 22.30
N TRP A 412 -7.65 2.24 22.14
CA TRP A 412 -6.82 1.80 21.01
C TRP A 412 -7.50 2.05 19.66
N VAL A 413 -8.77 1.69 19.51
CA VAL A 413 -9.53 1.97 18.28
C VAL A 413 -9.58 3.47 18.01
N GLY A 414 -9.87 4.29 19.02
CA GLY A 414 -9.91 5.74 18.91
C GLY A 414 -8.57 6.34 18.49
N ALA A 415 -7.47 5.96 19.15
CA ALA A 415 -6.12 6.40 18.80
C ALA A 415 -5.74 5.99 17.36
N SER A 416 -6.10 4.77 16.95
CA SER A 416 -5.85 4.27 15.60
C SER A 416 -6.62 5.04 14.53
N ILE A 417 -7.89 5.40 14.79
CA ILE A 417 -8.70 6.21 13.89
C ILE A 417 -8.16 7.63 13.79
N VAL A 418 -7.79 8.25 14.91
CA VAL A 418 -7.19 9.60 14.91
C VAL A 418 -5.90 9.61 14.11
N PHE A 419 -5.01 8.65 14.35
CA PHE A 419 -3.78 8.49 13.58
C PHE A 419 -4.08 8.32 12.08
N PHE A 420 -4.99 7.41 11.73
CA PHE A 420 -5.38 7.16 10.35
C PHE A 420 -6.00 8.40 9.68
N ALA A 421 -6.77 9.19 10.42
CA ALA A 421 -7.35 10.45 9.95
C ALA A 421 -6.27 11.46 9.60
N VAL A 422 -5.32 11.69 10.51
CA VAL A 422 -4.20 12.62 10.31
C VAL A 422 -3.36 12.17 9.11
N TYR A 423 -3.04 10.87 9.04
CA TYR A 423 -2.28 10.30 7.93
C TYR A 423 -2.97 10.51 6.58
N THR A 424 -4.24 10.09 6.50
CA THR A 424 -5.05 10.18 5.28
C THR A 424 -5.22 11.65 4.85
N TRP A 425 -5.35 12.56 5.81
CA TRP A 425 -5.44 13.99 5.55
C TRP A 425 -4.15 14.57 4.96
N LEU A 426 -2.99 14.22 5.53
CA LEU A 426 -1.69 14.67 5.00
C LEU A 426 -1.48 14.20 3.56
N TYR A 427 -1.75 12.92 3.30
CA TYR A 427 -1.69 12.36 1.95
C TYR A 427 -2.67 13.07 1.01
N PHE A 428 -3.92 13.25 1.46
CA PHE A 428 -4.99 13.88 0.68
C PHE A 428 -4.63 15.31 0.24
N ILE A 429 -4.11 16.12 1.14
CA ILE A 429 -3.69 17.49 0.80
C ILE A 429 -2.57 17.48 -0.22
N ASP A 430 -1.62 16.55 -0.09
CA ASP A 430 -0.51 16.44 -1.03
C ASP A 430 -0.97 16.08 -2.44
N ILE A 431 -1.73 15.00 -2.57
CA ILE A 431 -2.18 14.52 -3.87
C ILE A 431 -3.12 15.52 -4.55
N VAL A 432 -3.94 16.25 -3.79
CA VAL A 432 -4.79 17.32 -4.35
C VAL A 432 -3.94 18.48 -4.83
N THR A 433 -2.92 18.90 -4.07
CA THR A 433 -2.01 19.97 -4.48
C THR A 433 -1.29 19.58 -5.78
N TYR A 434 -0.75 18.36 -5.85
CA TYR A 434 -0.14 17.82 -7.06
C TYR A 434 -1.09 17.87 -8.27
N TYR A 435 -2.33 17.37 -8.12
CA TYR A 435 -3.27 17.39 -9.24
C TYR A 435 -3.68 18.81 -9.64
N GLN A 436 -3.80 19.73 -8.69
CA GLN A 436 -4.05 21.14 -9.00
C GLN A 436 -2.93 21.71 -9.86
N ASP A 437 -1.67 21.50 -9.47
CA ASP A 437 -0.50 21.98 -10.21
C ASP A 437 -0.43 21.37 -11.61
N VAL A 438 -0.68 20.06 -11.74
CA VAL A 438 -0.71 19.37 -13.04
C VAL A 438 -1.86 19.89 -13.93
N VAL A 439 -3.06 20.08 -13.38
CA VAL A 439 -4.20 20.62 -14.13
C VAL A 439 -3.91 22.05 -14.60
N PHE A 440 -3.42 22.92 -13.72
CA PHE A 440 -3.09 24.29 -14.11
C PHE A 440 -1.92 24.35 -15.11
N GLY A 441 -0.90 23.51 -14.92
CA GLY A 441 0.23 23.40 -15.84
C GLY A 441 -0.19 22.96 -17.24
N THR A 442 -1.01 21.91 -17.33
CA THR A 442 -1.52 21.40 -18.62
C THR A 442 -2.47 22.39 -19.31
N VAL A 443 -3.32 23.11 -18.55
CA VAL A 443 -4.14 24.22 -19.08
C VAL A 443 -3.26 25.33 -19.66
N LYS A 444 -2.23 25.79 -18.92
CA LYS A 444 -1.29 26.81 -19.40
C LYS A 444 -0.53 26.38 -20.65
N ALA A 445 -0.23 25.08 -20.76
CA ALA A 445 0.41 24.50 -21.94
C ALA A 445 -0.55 24.27 -23.13
N GLY A 446 -1.84 24.61 -23.01
CA GLY A 446 -2.84 24.40 -24.06
C GLY A 446 -3.26 22.92 -24.26
N GLN A 447 -2.92 22.04 -23.32
CA GLN A 447 -3.19 20.60 -23.37
C GLN A 447 -4.55 20.26 -22.75
N TRP A 448 -5.63 20.80 -23.34
CA TRP A 448 -6.99 20.76 -22.76
C TRP A 448 -7.52 19.35 -22.48
N LEU A 449 -7.23 18.38 -23.35
CA LEU A 449 -7.66 16.99 -23.15
C LEU A 449 -7.01 16.37 -21.91
N LEU A 450 -5.70 16.56 -21.73
CA LEU A 450 -4.98 16.07 -20.56
C LEU A 450 -5.47 16.77 -19.29
N ALA A 451 -5.66 18.09 -19.36
CA ALA A 451 -6.22 18.86 -18.24
C ALA A 451 -7.59 18.32 -17.80
N ALA A 452 -8.49 18.01 -18.74
CA ALA A 452 -9.79 17.43 -18.43
C ALA A 452 -9.67 16.05 -17.76
N VAL A 453 -8.76 15.20 -18.24
CA VAL A 453 -8.49 13.88 -17.63
C VAL A 453 -7.93 14.03 -16.22
N PHE A 454 -6.92 14.87 -16.00
CA PHE A 454 -6.35 15.10 -14.68
C PHE A 454 -7.34 15.75 -13.72
N PHE A 455 -8.26 16.58 -14.22
CA PHE A 455 -9.37 17.09 -13.42
C PHE A 455 -10.31 15.96 -12.96
N VAL A 456 -10.64 15.01 -13.84
CA VAL A 456 -11.41 13.81 -13.46
C VAL A 456 -10.63 12.96 -12.45
N PHE A 457 -9.31 12.78 -12.62
CA PHE A 457 -8.48 12.07 -11.65
C PHE A 457 -8.50 12.75 -10.28
N MET A 458 -8.35 14.07 -10.25
CA MET A 458 -8.46 14.87 -9.03
C MET A 458 -9.83 14.70 -8.35
N ALA A 459 -10.92 14.77 -9.12
CA ALA A 459 -12.27 14.61 -8.59
C ALA A 459 -12.51 13.19 -8.01
N LEU A 460 -12.03 12.15 -8.70
CA LEU A 460 -12.07 10.77 -8.21
C LEU A 460 -11.26 10.62 -6.92
N THR A 461 -10.07 11.20 -6.86
CA THR A 461 -9.22 11.20 -5.66
C THR A 461 -9.91 11.89 -4.49
N ILE A 462 -10.50 13.07 -4.70
CA ILE A 462 -11.26 13.77 -3.66
C ILE A 462 -12.40 12.90 -3.13
N LEU A 463 -13.19 12.30 -4.03
CA LEU A 463 -14.28 11.42 -3.65
C LEU A 463 -13.79 10.19 -2.87
N PHE A 464 -12.68 9.58 -3.31
CA PHE A 464 -12.12 8.39 -2.70
C PHE A 464 -11.59 8.65 -1.28
N TYR A 465 -10.78 9.70 -1.08
CA TYR A 465 -10.20 10.00 0.23
C TYR A 465 -11.26 10.51 1.22
N ILE A 466 -12.10 11.46 0.82
CA ILE A 466 -13.15 11.98 1.72
C ILE A 466 -14.20 10.90 1.99
N GLY A 467 -14.70 10.25 0.93
CA GLY A 467 -15.71 9.20 1.05
C GLY A 467 -15.20 8.02 1.85
N GLY A 468 -14.04 7.47 1.48
CA GLY A 468 -13.44 6.32 2.17
C GLY A 468 -13.15 6.60 3.64
N PHE A 469 -12.68 7.81 3.99
CA PHE A 469 -12.44 8.17 5.38
C PHE A 469 -13.73 8.24 6.21
N LEU A 470 -14.77 8.93 5.71
CA LEU A 470 -16.05 9.08 6.41
C LEU A 470 -16.78 7.74 6.60
N LEU A 471 -16.51 6.76 5.74
CA LEU A 471 -17.10 5.43 5.79
C LEU A 471 -16.53 4.54 6.89
N LEU A 472 -15.28 4.77 7.34
CA LEU A 472 -14.67 3.95 8.39
C LEU A 472 -15.41 4.08 9.75
N PRO A 473 -15.69 5.30 10.28
CA PRO A 473 -16.52 5.46 11.47
C PRO A 473 -17.94 4.90 11.31
N TYR A 474 -18.53 5.03 10.11
CA TYR A 474 -19.85 4.47 9.80
C TYR A 474 -19.87 2.94 9.96
N GLU A 475 -18.91 2.25 9.35
CA GLU A 475 -18.81 0.77 9.45
C GLU A 475 -18.48 0.31 10.88
N LEU A 476 -17.72 1.09 11.65
CA LEU A 476 -17.48 0.82 13.07
C LEU A 476 -18.75 0.94 13.93
N GLY A 477 -19.63 1.88 13.61
CA GLY A 477 -20.91 2.08 14.29
C GLY A 477 -21.98 1.06 13.91
N ARG A 478 -21.86 0.44 12.74
CA ARG A 478 -22.82 -0.54 12.21
C ARG A 478 -22.80 -1.81 13.06
N ARG A 479 -23.89 -2.07 13.80
CA ARG A 479 -24.00 -3.31 14.59
C ARG A 479 -24.05 -4.52 13.65
N PRO A 480 -23.29 -5.60 13.92
CA PRO A 480 -23.40 -6.83 13.16
C PRO A 480 -24.83 -7.35 13.33
N GLN A 481 -25.61 -7.36 12.23
CA GLN A 481 -26.98 -7.85 12.24
C GLN A 481 -26.94 -9.35 12.64
N HIS A 482 -27.36 -9.64 13.87
CA HIS A 482 -27.53 -11.00 14.39
C HIS A 482 -28.66 -11.68 13.59
N GLY A 483 -28.33 -12.32 12.48
CA GLY A 483 -29.31 -13.03 11.67
C GLY A 483 -28.85 -13.31 10.23
N GLU A 484 -27.92 -12.53 9.67
CA GLU A 484 -27.38 -12.86 8.36
C GLU A 484 -26.47 -14.08 8.48
N HIS A 485 -26.97 -15.20 7.95
CA HIS A 485 -26.34 -16.52 7.88
C HIS A 485 -24.83 -16.48 7.96
N LYS A 486 -24.27 -17.38 8.80
CA LYS A 486 -22.89 -17.87 8.72
C LYS A 486 -22.59 -18.23 7.26
N ARG A 487 -22.20 -17.27 6.43
CA ARG A 487 -21.55 -17.53 5.15
C ARG A 487 -20.35 -18.37 5.55
N LYS A 488 -20.34 -19.64 5.10
CA LYS A 488 -19.20 -20.51 5.35
C LYS A 488 -17.96 -19.73 4.91
N PRO A 489 -16.96 -19.55 5.79
CA PRO A 489 -15.70 -18.96 5.35
C PRO A 489 -15.19 -19.82 4.18
N PHE A 490 -14.80 -19.14 3.10
CA PHE A 490 -14.20 -19.79 1.94
C PHE A 490 -12.90 -20.49 2.33
#